data_AF-A0A453DN07-F1
#
_entry.id   AF-A0A453DN07-F1
#
_cell.length_a   1.000
_cell.length_b   1.000
_cell.length_c   1.000
_cell.angle_alpha   90.00
_cell.angle_beta   90.00
_cell.angle_gamma   90.00
#
_symmetry.space_group_name_H-M   'P 1'
#
loop_
_entity.id
_entity.type
_entity.pdbx_description
1 polymer ?
#
loop_
_entity_poly.entity_id
_entity_poly.type
_entity_poly.pdbx_seq_one_letter_code
_entity_poly.pdbx_strand_id
1 'polypeptide(L)'
;MTQLGSLDEAVSYIKKLKEKVDELHHRRSSAKAMAAARGASGASTPTTTPTTSGGAGSPKREKYWEASAPVVEVRQRDDTSLDVVLVCSTERPIILHEVITILEEEGAEVVNANHSIAGHKIFYTIHSQVAFSSRIGIDVSSVSERLRALV
;
A
#
# COMPACT_ATOMS: atom_id res chain seq x y z
N MET A 1 -19.11 -16.45 32.74
CA MET A 1 -19.38 -16.11 31.33
C MET A 1 -19.80 -17.37 30.62
N THR A 2 -21.04 -17.44 30.12
CA THR A 2 -21.57 -18.62 29.41
C THR A 2 -21.18 -18.53 27.93
N GLN A 3 -20.80 -19.66 27.32
CA GLN A 3 -20.38 -19.72 25.91
C GLN A 3 -21.43 -19.15 24.94
N LEU A 4 -22.71 -19.19 25.31
CA LEU A 4 -23.82 -18.67 24.51
C LEU A 4 -23.81 -17.14 24.37
N GLY A 5 -23.41 -16.41 25.42
CA GLY A 5 -23.30 -14.94 25.37
C GLY A 5 -22.12 -14.46 24.52
N SER A 6 -21.00 -15.19 24.58
CA SER A 6 -19.83 -14.92 23.73
C SER A 6 -20.12 -15.15 22.25
N LEU A 7 -20.97 -16.13 21.92
CA LEU A 7 -21.37 -16.41 20.54
C LEU A 7 -22.28 -15.32 19.97
N ASP A 8 -23.26 -14.86 20.73
CA ASP A 8 -24.19 -13.81 20.28
C ASP A 8 -23.47 -12.46 20.07
N GLU A 9 -22.50 -12.15 20.92
CA GLU A 9 -21.61 -10.99 20.75
C GLU A 9 -20.76 -11.10 19.48
N ALA A 10 -20.18 -12.28 19.21
CA ALA A 10 -19.42 -12.52 17.99
C ALA A 10 -20.29 -12.40 16.72
N VAL A 11 -21.52 -12.95 16.74
CA VAL A 11 -22.47 -12.84 15.64
C VAL A 11 -22.86 -11.38 15.38
N SER A 12 -23.14 -10.63 16.44
CA SER A 12 -23.44 -9.19 16.36
C SER A 12 -22.27 -8.40 15.77
N TYR A 13 -21.05 -8.71 16.20
CA TYR A 13 -19.84 -8.06 15.70
C TYR A 13 -19.58 -8.37 14.22
N ILE A 14 -19.69 -9.64 13.81
CA ILE A 14 -19.51 -10.07 12.40
C ILE A 14 -20.56 -9.39 11.50
N LYS A 15 -21.82 -9.32 11.95
CA LYS A 15 -22.90 -8.65 11.20
C LYS A 15 -22.59 -7.16 11.00
N LYS A 16 -22.20 -6.46 12.06
CA LYS A 16 -21.81 -5.05 12.02
C LYS A 16 -20.61 -4.81 11.10
N LEU A 17 -19.64 -5.72 11.12
CA LEU A 17 -18.44 -5.58 10.29
C LEU A 17 -18.77 -5.76 8.79
N LYS A 18 -19.62 -6.73 8.45
CA LYS A 18 -20.12 -6.88 7.06
C LYS A 18 -20.79 -5.62 6.56
N GLU A 19 -21.71 -5.05 7.35
CA GLU A 19 -22.42 -3.82 6.98
C GLU A 19 -21.46 -2.64 6.73
N LYS A 20 -20.45 -2.46 7.60
CA LYS A 20 -19.43 -1.41 7.39
C LYS A 20 -18.60 -1.65 6.14
N VAL A 21 -18.25 -2.90 5.81
CA VAL A 21 -17.51 -3.22 4.59
C VAL A 21 -18.33 -2.91 3.34
N ASP A 22 -19.62 -3.29 3.34
CA ASP A 22 -20.53 -3.00 2.23
C ASP A 22 -20.71 -1.49 2.03
N GLU A 23 -20.87 -0.72 3.10
CA GLU A 23 -20.94 0.74 3.06
C GLU A 23 -19.66 1.35 2.46
N LEU A 24 -18.49 0.89 2.92
CA LEU A 24 -17.21 1.35 2.41
C LEU A 24 -17.03 1.01 0.92
N HIS A 25 -17.46 -0.17 0.48
CA HIS A 25 -17.39 -0.58 -0.92
C HIS A 25 -18.34 0.23 -1.81
N HIS A 26 -19.55 0.54 -1.32
CA HIS A 26 -20.50 1.40 -2.01
C HIS A 26 -19.93 2.82 -2.15
N ARG A 27 -19.41 3.40 -1.05
CA ARG A 27 -18.79 4.74 -1.07
C ARG A 27 -17.58 4.81 -1.99
N ARG A 28 -16.73 3.77 -2.02
CA ARG A 28 -15.59 3.67 -2.94
C ARG A 28 -16.05 3.62 -4.40
N SER A 29 -17.08 2.85 -4.71
CA SER A 29 -17.63 2.74 -6.06
C SER A 29 -18.21 4.08 -6.55
N SER A 30 -18.98 4.75 -5.69
CA SER A 30 -19.54 6.08 -5.99
C SER A 30 -18.46 7.14 -6.16
N ALA A 31 -17.43 7.16 -5.30
CA ALA A 31 -16.30 8.07 -5.44
C ALA A 31 -15.50 7.82 -6.73
N LYS A 32 -15.32 6.55 -7.12
CA LYS A 32 -14.64 6.18 -8.37
C LYS A 32 -15.44 6.61 -9.60
N ALA A 33 -16.77 6.48 -9.58
CA ALA A 33 -17.65 6.96 -10.64
C ALA A 33 -17.60 8.50 -10.78
N MET A 34 -17.60 9.22 -9.65
CA MET A 34 -17.48 10.69 -9.62
C MET A 34 -16.11 11.19 -10.11
N ALA A 35 -15.04 10.45 -9.84
CA ALA A 35 -13.70 10.77 -10.35
C ALA A 35 -13.60 10.58 -11.87
N ALA A 36 -14.21 9.53 -12.42
CA ALA A 36 -14.25 9.29 -13.87
C ALA A 36 -15.02 10.38 -14.64
N ALA A 37 -16.09 10.93 -14.05
CA ALA A 37 -16.89 12.00 -14.67
C ALA A 37 -16.18 13.38 -14.72
N ARG A 38 -15.10 13.59 -13.95
CA ARG A 38 -14.32 14.85 -13.96
C ARG A 38 -13.10 14.82 -14.89
N GLY A 39 -12.81 13.68 -15.50
CA GLY A 39 -11.63 13.46 -16.35
C GLY A 39 -11.91 13.52 -17.85
N ALA A 40 -12.39 14.65 -18.36
CA ALA A 40 -12.44 14.92 -19.80
C ALA A 40 -12.24 16.42 -20.07
N SER A 41 -11.10 16.98 -19.67
CA SER A 41 -10.63 18.25 -20.23
C SER A 41 -9.13 18.40 -20.02
N GLY A 42 -8.39 18.55 -21.11
CA GLY A 42 -7.08 19.19 -21.10
C GLY A 42 -5.84 18.30 -21.26
N ALA A 43 -5.82 17.37 -22.22
CA ALA A 43 -4.54 17.01 -22.84
C ALA A 43 -4.10 18.18 -23.74
N SER A 44 -3.42 19.16 -23.15
CA SER A 44 -2.70 20.19 -23.90
C SER A 44 -1.28 20.21 -23.35
N THR A 45 -0.39 19.53 -24.05
CA THR A 45 1.04 19.83 -24.02
C THR A 45 1.27 21.29 -24.36
N PRO A 46 2.17 21.98 -23.65
CA PRO A 46 3.04 22.90 -24.35
C PRO A 46 4.51 22.69 -23.97
N THR A 47 5.30 22.60 -25.03
CA THR A 47 6.73 22.86 -25.09
C THR A 47 7.03 24.31 -24.68
N THR A 48 8.29 24.55 -24.28
CA THR A 48 9.07 25.81 -24.24
C THR A 48 9.17 26.65 -22.94
N THR A 49 10.42 26.69 -22.45
CA THR A 49 11.21 27.80 -21.87
C THR A 49 10.78 28.51 -20.58
N PRO A 50 11.68 28.69 -19.59
CA PRO A 50 11.45 29.55 -18.44
C PRO A 50 12.08 30.95 -18.64
N THR A 51 11.26 32.00 -18.60
CA THR A 51 11.73 33.39 -18.40
C THR A 51 10.88 34.07 -17.33
N THR A 52 11.57 34.41 -16.25
CA THR A 52 11.41 35.47 -15.23
C THR A 52 10.03 35.98 -14.75
N SER A 53 10.02 36.18 -13.42
CA SER A 53 9.46 37.31 -12.66
C SER A 53 8.17 37.11 -11.87
N GLY A 54 8.32 37.20 -10.53
CA GLY A 54 7.58 38.13 -9.67
C GLY A 54 6.16 37.76 -9.21
N GLY A 55 5.98 37.61 -7.90
CA GLY A 55 4.69 37.69 -7.20
C GLY A 55 4.44 36.49 -6.27
N ALA A 56 4.87 36.52 -5.01
CA ALA A 56 4.15 37.08 -3.86
C ALA A 56 2.90 36.28 -3.44
N GLY A 57 3.09 35.47 -2.39
CA GLY A 57 2.05 35.15 -1.40
C GLY A 57 1.15 33.95 -1.71
N SER A 58 1.46 32.80 -1.13
CA SER A 58 0.45 31.79 -0.78
C SER A 58 0.94 30.93 0.39
N PRO A 59 0.05 30.54 1.31
CA PRO A 59 0.41 30.29 2.70
C PRO A 59 1.12 28.95 2.87
N LYS A 60 2.15 28.99 3.71
CA LYS A 60 2.84 27.88 4.36
C LYS A 60 1.84 27.02 5.16
N ARG A 61 1.14 26.11 4.48
CA ARG A 61 0.29 25.06 5.03
C ARG A 61 0.28 24.01 3.90
N GLU A 62 1.09 22.96 3.92
CA GLU A 62 0.97 21.76 4.74
C GLU A 62 2.24 20.90 4.54
N LYS A 63 3.42 21.45 4.84
CA LYS A 63 4.71 20.81 4.56
C LYS A 63 5.14 19.79 5.64
N TYR A 64 4.23 18.90 6.03
CA TYR A 64 4.48 17.93 7.11
C TYR A 64 4.21 16.47 6.72
N TRP A 65 3.75 16.19 5.50
CA TRP A 65 3.55 14.81 5.03
C TRP A 65 4.53 14.39 3.92
N GLU A 66 5.20 15.34 3.27
CA GLU A 66 6.20 15.15 2.19
C GLU A 66 7.47 14.39 2.61
N ALA A 67 7.73 14.25 3.92
CA ALA A 67 8.98 13.70 4.44
C ALA A 67 8.79 12.43 5.28
N SER A 68 7.61 11.80 5.29
CA SER A 68 7.49 10.52 5.97
C SER A 68 8.26 9.48 5.17
N ALA A 69 9.35 8.99 5.75
CA ALA A 69 10.11 7.90 5.17
C ALA A 69 9.16 6.72 4.91
N PRO A 70 9.32 6.06 3.76
CA PRO A 70 8.59 4.84 3.45
C PRO A 70 8.75 3.81 4.56
N VAL A 71 7.64 3.19 4.93
CA VAL A 71 7.60 2.19 6.01
C VAL A 71 7.58 0.80 5.37
N VAL A 72 8.56 -0.01 5.73
CA VAL A 72 8.66 -1.42 5.33
C VAL A 72 8.37 -2.27 6.56
N GLU A 73 7.34 -3.10 6.49
CA GLU A 73 7.05 -4.15 7.45
C GLU A 73 7.07 -5.50 6.75
N VAL A 74 7.84 -6.43 7.29
CA VAL A 74 7.90 -7.82 6.83
C VAL A 74 7.43 -8.70 7.97
N ARG A 75 6.46 -9.56 7.71
CA ARG A 75 5.82 -10.40 8.73
C ARG A 75 5.73 -11.83 8.22
N GLN A 76 6.37 -12.74 8.93
CA GLN A 76 6.20 -14.18 8.71
C GLN A 76 4.92 -14.62 9.40
N ARG A 77 3.96 -15.19 8.66
CA ARG A 77 2.71 -15.72 9.25
C ARG A 77 2.89 -17.17 9.69
N ASP A 78 3.47 -17.99 8.82
CA ASP A 78 3.74 -19.42 9.04
C ASP A 78 5.16 -19.75 8.55
N ASP A 79 5.59 -21.00 8.74
CA ASP A 79 6.92 -21.48 8.31
C ASP A 79 7.15 -21.32 6.80
N THR A 80 6.08 -21.19 6.01
CA THR A 80 6.12 -21.10 4.55
C THR A 80 5.49 -19.83 3.98
N SER A 81 4.95 -18.93 4.81
CA SER A 81 4.19 -17.77 4.34
C SER A 81 4.80 -16.45 4.85
N LEU A 82 5.07 -15.55 3.90
CA LEU A 82 5.71 -14.26 4.14
C LEU A 82 4.81 -13.13 3.62
N ASP A 83 4.46 -12.20 4.49
CA ASP A 83 3.74 -10.99 4.14
C ASP A 83 4.68 -9.79 4.16
N VAL A 84 4.66 -8.98 3.11
CA VAL A 84 5.36 -7.72 3.03
C VAL A 84 4.35 -6.60 2.89
N VAL A 85 4.43 -5.61 3.77
CA VAL A 85 3.63 -4.38 3.72
C VAL A 85 4.58 -3.21 3.54
N LEU A 86 4.36 -2.44 2.47
CA LEU A 86 5.18 -1.29 2.13
C LEU A 86 4.28 -0.06 1.99
N VAL A 87 4.59 1.00 2.73
CA VAL A 87 3.82 2.24 2.72
C VAL A 87 4.70 3.35 2.17
N CYS A 88 4.29 3.97 1.07
CA CYS A 88 5.01 5.07 0.46
C CYS A 88 4.09 6.27 0.17
N SER A 89 4.70 7.40 -0.18
CA SER A 89 3.97 8.59 -0.63
C SER A 89 3.59 8.45 -2.10
N THR A 90 2.47 9.03 -2.52
CA THR A 90 2.10 9.12 -3.94
C THR A 90 3.07 9.97 -4.76
N GLU A 91 3.87 10.82 -4.11
CA GLU A 91 4.90 11.64 -4.76
C GLU A 91 6.18 10.86 -5.09
N ARG A 92 6.42 9.76 -4.37
CA ARG A 92 7.54 8.86 -4.56
C ARG A 92 7.03 7.42 -4.55
N PRO A 93 6.31 7.00 -5.61
CA PRO A 93 5.83 5.64 -5.73
C PRO A 93 7.01 4.68 -5.89
N ILE A 94 6.85 3.47 -5.37
CA ILE A 94 7.86 2.41 -5.46
C ILE A 94 7.52 1.52 -6.65
N ILE A 95 8.54 1.08 -7.38
CA ILE A 95 8.37 0.18 -8.51
C ILE A 95 8.17 -1.23 -7.96
N LEU A 96 6.94 -1.74 -8.06
CA LEU A 96 6.57 -3.07 -7.53
C LEU A 96 7.43 -4.20 -8.13
N HIS A 97 7.88 -4.05 -9.38
CA HIS A 97 8.78 -4.99 -10.02
C HIS A 97 10.07 -5.20 -9.20
N GLU A 98 10.71 -4.13 -8.73
CA GLU A 98 11.96 -4.24 -7.96
C GLU A 98 11.72 -4.96 -6.62
N VAL A 99 10.58 -4.70 -5.99
CA VAL A 99 10.16 -5.38 -4.75
C VAL A 99 9.96 -6.88 -5.00
N ILE A 100 9.32 -7.25 -6.11
CA ILE A 100 9.11 -8.65 -6.50
C ILE A 100 10.45 -9.31 -6.81
N THR A 101 11.36 -8.65 -7.53
CA THR A 101 12.71 -9.17 -7.82
C THR A 101 13.49 -9.46 -6.55
N ILE A 102 13.48 -8.55 -5.56
CA ILE A 102 14.12 -8.80 -4.26
C ILE A 102 13.53 -10.04 -3.59
N LEU A 103 12.20 -10.21 -3.62
CA LEU A 103 11.55 -11.36 -3.01
C LEU A 103 11.92 -12.68 -3.72
N GLU A 104 11.92 -12.69 -5.05
CA GLU A 104 12.30 -13.86 -5.85
C GLU A 104 13.78 -14.23 -5.69
N GLU A 105 14.68 -13.25 -5.62
CA GLU A 105 16.12 -13.46 -5.39
C GLU A 105 16.40 -14.06 -4.00
N GLU A 106 15.62 -13.69 -2.99
CA GLU A 106 15.68 -14.28 -1.65
C GLU A 106 14.94 -15.64 -1.57
N GLY A 107 14.43 -16.16 -2.69
CA GLY A 107 13.77 -17.47 -2.77
C GLY A 107 12.29 -17.48 -2.34
N ALA A 108 11.66 -16.31 -2.24
CA ALA A 108 10.23 -16.19 -1.97
C ALA A 108 9.45 -16.09 -3.29
N GLU A 109 8.52 -17.03 -3.49
CA GLU A 109 7.59 -17.01 -4.61
C GLU A 109 6.43 -16.06 -4.31
N VAL A 110 6.24 -15.01 -5.11
CA VAL A 110 5.15 -14.06 -4.92
C VAL A 110 3.83 -14.67 -5.40
N VAL A 111 2.89 -14.91 -4.47
CA VAL A 111 1.57 -15.49 -4.77
C VAL A 111 0.57 -14.40 -5.12
N ASN A 112 0.61 -13.29 -4.40
CA ASN A 112 -0.33 -12.21 -4.57
C ASN A 112 0.37 -10.88 -4.28
N ALA A 113 0.13 -9.88 -5.10
CA ALA A 113 0.60 -8.53 -4.88
C ALA A 113 -0.56 -7.57 -5.13
N ASN A 114 -0.84 -6.74 -4.13
CA ASN A 114 -1.90 -5.75 -4.19
C ASN A 114 -1.33 -4.38 -3.87
N HIS A 115 -1.93 -3.35 -4.46
CA HIS A 115 -1.66 -1.97 -4.11
C HIS A 115 -2.98 -1.24 -3.88
N SER A 116 -2.98 -0.37 -2.89
CA SER A 116 -4.11 0.50 -2.62
C SER A 116 -3.62 1.91 -2.38
N ILE A 117 -4.36 2.88 -2.88
CA ILE A 117 -4.03 4.30 -2.76
C ILE A 117 -5.09 4.92 -1.85
N ALA A 118 -4.66 5.56 -0.78
CA ALA A 118 -5.52 6.30 0.13
C ALA A 118 -4.96 7.71 0.36
N GLY A 119 -5.58 8.70 -0.30
CA GLY A 119 -5.13 10.08 -0.27
C GLY A 119 -3.73 10.22 -0.87
N HIS A 120 -2.77 10.66 -0.05
CA HIS A 120 -1.37 10.88 -0.44
C HIS A 120 -0.45 9.68 -0.13
N LYS A 121 -1.02 8.54 0.26
CA LYS A 121 -0.27 7.32 0.59
C LYS A 121 -0.64 6.16 -0.32
N ILE A 122 0.36 5.38 -0.68
CA ILE A 122 0.22 4.11 -1.38
C ILE A 122 0.62 3.01 -0.40
N PHE A 123 -0.22 1.98 -0.31
CA PHE A 123 -0.01 0.78 0.48
C PHE A 123 0.16 -0.38 -0.49
N TYR A 124 1.33 -0.99 -0.49
CA TYR A 124 1.57 -2.26 -1.16
C TYR A 124 1.47 -3.37 -0.14
N THR A 125 0.81 -4.46 -0.53
CA THR A 125 0.65 -5.66 0.27
C THR A 125 0.99 -6.83 -0.63
N ILE A 126 2.06 -7.53 -0.28
CA ILE A 126 2.58 -8.65 -1.05
C ILE A 126 2.54 -9.87 -0.15
N HIS A 127 1.95 -10.94 -0.67
CA HIS A 127 1.92 -12.25 -0.07
C HIS A 127 2.81 -13.16 -0.89
N SER A 128 3.83 -13.70 -0.24
CA SER A 128 4.78 -14.61 -0.83
C SER A 128 4.80 -15.92 -0.05
N GLN A 129 5.09 -17.00 -0.76
CA GLN A 129 5.37 -18.31 -0.17
C GLN A 129 6.86 -18.58 -0.25
N VAL A 130 7.42 -19.15 0.81
CA VAL A 130 8.81 -19.60 0.85
C VAL A 130 8.92 -20.83 -0.05
N ALA A 131 9.53 -20.69 -1.22
CA ALA A 131 9.78 -21.82 -2.10
C ALA A 131 10.95 -22.62 -1.50
N PHE A 132 10.61 -23.71 -0.83
CA PHE A 132 11.52 -24.60 -0.11
C PHE A 132 12.92 -24.74 -0.71
N SER A 133 13.93 -24.23 0.00
CA SER A 133 15.28 -24.80 -0.04
C SER A 133 15.78 -25.02 1.40
N SER A 134 15.80 -26.28 1.82
CA SER A 134 16.11 -26.76 3.17
C SER A 134 17.60 -26.61 3.57
N ARG A 135 18.34 -25.63 3.03
CA ARG A 135 19.77 -25.45 3.36
C ARG A 135 20.18 -24.03 3.72
N ILE A 136 19.45 -23.01 3.25
CA ILE A 136 19.61 -21.62 3.66
C ILE A 136 18.18 -21.11 3.88
N GLY A 137 17.78 -20.89 5.13
CA GLY A 137 16.47 -20.30 5.42
C GLY A 137 16.39 -18.90 4.83
N ILE A 138 15.21 -18.49 4.38
CA ILE A 138 14.96 -17.09 4.03
C ILE A 138 15.16 -16.27 5.29
N ASP A 139 16.11 -15.33 5.26
CA ASP A 139 16.28 -14.39 6.35
C ASP A 139 15.31 -13.22 6.14
N VAL A 140 14.22 -13.24 6.90
CA VAL A 140 13.23 -12.16 6.95
C VAL A 140 13.91 -10.80 7.20
N SER A 141 15.04 -10.81 7.94
CA SER A 141 15.85 -9.63 8.22
C SER A 141 16.54 -9.12 6.94
N SER A 142 17.22 -9.99 6.18
CA SER A 142 17.79 -9.70 4.84
C SER A 142 16.74 -9.09 3.91
N VAL A 143 15.57 -9.72 3.78
CA VAL A 143 14.47 -9.19 2.95
C VAL A 143 14.08 -7.78 3.40
N SER A 144 13.93 -7.56 4.70
CA SER A 144 13.55 -6.24 5.24
C SER A 144 14.62 -5.16 5.01
N GLU A 145 15.90 -5.52 5.08
CA GLU A 145 17.04 -4.62 4.88
C GLU A 145 17.16 -4.24 3.40
N ARG A 146 17.08 -5.22 2.50
CA ARG A 146 17.10 -5.00 1.05
C ARG A 146 15.91 -4.15 0.59
N LEU A 147 14.73 -4.43 1.14
CA LEU A 147 13.55 -3.62 0.87
C LEU A 147 13.70 -2.20 1.41
N ARG A 148 14.30 -1.98 2.58
CA ARG A 148 14.61 -0.64 3.10
C ARG A 148 15.62 0.11 2.25
N ALA A 149 16.61 -0.58 1.67
CA ALA A 149 17.60 0.04 0.79
C ALA A 149 16.99 0.57 -0.52
N LEU A 150 15.84 0.03 -0.92
CA LEU A 150 15.12 0.45 -2.12
C LEU A 150 14.36 1.77 -1.95
N VAL A 151 14.26 2.30 -0.72
CA VAL A 151 13.30 3.37 -0.40
C VAL A 151 13.86 4.60 0.30
#